data_AF-A0A844FDT3-F1
#
_entry.id   AF-A0A844FDT3-F1
#
_cell.length_a   1.000
_cell.length_b   1.000
_cell.length_c   1.000
_cell.angle_alpha   90.00
_cell.angle_beta   90.00
_cell.angle_gamma   90.00
#
_symmetry.space_group_name_H-M   'P 1'
#
loop_
_entity.id
_entity.type
_entity.pdbx_description
1 polymer ?
#
loop_
_entity_poly.entity_id
_entity_poly.type
_entity_poly.pdbx_seq_one_letter_code
_entity_poly.pdbx_strand_id
1 'polypeptide(L)'
;MENKKITNLEELINQTKQNLKDTGYSSTSLCVHGKIWRELSEYLSSKGIASYAPVNGLDYLHYKINYPEVLERTLTHDERDFIRAIRFLNEYQENGAIPSALPRRRIIWDSETESLREEFEVFCQENLNSRSTVKSRMYAASRFMQVVLIDKQVKVEKIDAKTISEYAAGLSGYSKATATVHLAGLRFFFRFLYEKGYVKADVSPFVPRLHGATGEKIPHILSEDDVRKLLASIDRGNPIGKRNYAILLMAALLGMRDSDITNLTFSNLDWEKNCITFFQKKTSRMVKLPLLPAVGDALVDYLKYGRPQTDSSYVFVKHKAPFEKAVSFYCVMSVCISNAGISVGKNVSHGLHILRHTLASELVRQGEAYSTVSAILGHSGIGSTDAYTHIDLDGLLKCALELQEVTAHE
;
A
#
# COMPACT_ATOMS: atom_id res chain seq x y z
N MET A 1 -15.98 33.55 -26.35
CA MET A 1 -14.95 34.46 -25.80
C MET A 1 -13.61 33.94 -26.28
N GLU A 2 -12.92 34.71 -27.12
CA GLU A 2 -11.64 34.33 -27.72
C GLU A 2 -10.57 34.08 -26.63
N ASN A 3 -10.06 32.86 -26.55
CA ASN A 3 -8.96 32.51 -25.65
C ASN A 3 -7.67 33.19 -26.15
N LYS A 4 -7.37 34.36 -25.57
CA LYS A 4 -6.08 35.03 -25.72
C LYS A 4 -5.01 34.07 -25.21
N LYS A 5 -4.22 33.44 -26.10
CA LYS A 5 -3.08 32.61 -25.71
C LYS A 5 -2.12 33.47 -24.89
N ILE A 6 -2.07 33.23 -23.58
CA ILE A 6 -1.12 33.87 -22.68
C ILE A 6 0.28 33.42 -23.09
N THR A 7 1.12 34.36 -23.49
CA THR A 7 2.50 34.11 -23.93
C THR A 7 3.53 34.45 -22.86
N ASN A 8 3.21 35.34 -21.91
CA ASN A 8 4.11 35.69 -20.81
C ASN A 8 4.10 34.59 -19.72
N LEU A 9 5.28 34.05 -19.41
CA LEU A 9 5.47 32.95 -18.45
C LEU A 9 5.09 33.34 -17.02
N GLU A 10 5.45 34.53 -16.55
CA GLU A 10 5.16 34.96 -15.17
C GLU A 10 3.66 35.12 -14.96
N GLU A 11 2.97 35.69 -15.96
CA GLU A 11 1.52 35.81 -15.96
C GLU A 11 0.86 34.43 -16.00
N LEU A 12 1.37 33.52 -16.85
CA LEU A 12 0.88 32.15 -16.94
C LEU A 12 1.04 31.41 -15.59
N ILE A 13 2.19 31.54 -14.92
CA ILE A 13 2.45 30.92 -13.62
C ILE A 13 1.49 31.46 -12.56
N ASN A 14 1.32 32.78 -12.48
CA ASN A 14 0.46 33.42 -11.48
C ASN A 14 -1.00 32.98 -11.65
N GLN A 15 -1.50 32.99 -12.88
CA GLN A 15 -2.87 32.58 -13.17
C GLN A 15 -3.09 31.07 -12.96
N THR A 16 -2.14 30.23 -13.37
CA THR A 16 -2.15 28.77 -13.12
C THR A 16 -2.18 28.49 -11.62
N LYS A 17 -1.37 29.21 -10.83
CA LYS A 17 -1.31 29.08 -9.36
C LYS A 17 -2.63 29.47 -8.70
N GLN A 18 -3.26 30.55 -9.17
CA GLN A 18 -4.55 31.00 -8.67
C GLN A 18 -5.65 29.98 -9.01
N ASN A 19 -5.68 29.47 -10.24
CA ASN A 19 -6.63 28.43 -10.66
C ASN A 19 -6.47 27.12 -9.85
N LEU A 20 -5.24 26.70 -9.55
CA LEU A 20 -5.00 25.56 -8.66
C LEU A 20 -5.48 25.80 -7.22
N LYS A 21 -5.36 27.04 -6.71
CA LYS A 21 -5.87 27.41 -5.40
C LYS A 21 -7.40 27.35 -5.36
N ASP A 22 -8.06 27.85 -6.40
CA ASP A 22 -9.52 27.89 -6.50
C ASP A 22 -10.12 26.49 -6.70
N THR A 23 -9.36 25.54 -7.25
CA THR A 23 -9.75 24.12 -7.40
C THR A 23 -9.47 23.25 -6.15
N GLY A 24 -8.96 23.84 -5.07
CA GLY A 24 -8.82 23.17 -3.76
C GLY A 24 -7.52 22.39 -3.54
N TYR A 25 -6.45 22.67 -4.30
CA TYR A 25 -5.14 22.07 -4.04
C TYR A 25 -4.54 22.53 -2.70
N SER A 26 -3.79 21.64 -2.04
CA SER A 26 -3.15 21.95 -0.74
C SER A 26 -2.05 23.00 -0.89
N SER A 27 -1.82 23.77 0.17
CA SER A 27 -0.72 24.76 0.25
C SER A 27 0.66 24.12 -0.02
N THR A 28 0.86 22.88 0.45
CA THR A 28 2.08 22.10 0.17
C THR A 28 2.25 21.84 -1.33
N SER A 29 1.19 21.44 -2.04
CA SER A 29 1.25 21.16 -3.48
C SER A 29 1.55 22.43 -4.28
N LEU A 30 0.91 23.55 -3.91
CA LEU A 30 1.17 24.87 -4.51
C LEU A 30 2.62 25.34 -4.30
N CYS A 31 3.20 25.02 -3.14
CA CYS A 31 4.61 25.34 -2.84
C CYS A 31 5.57 24.53 -3.72
N VAL A 32 5.35 23.22 -3.83
CA VAL A 32 6.17 22.31 -4.64
C VAL A 32 6.14 22.73 -6.12
N HIS A 33 4.95 22.89 -6.70
CA HIS A 33 4.83 23.33 -8.10
C HIS A 33 5.38 24.75 -8.31
N GLY A 34 5.16 25.65 -7.35
CA GLY A 34 5.72 27.01 -7.40
C GLY A 34 7.25 27.04 -7.42
N LYS A 35 7.92 26.13 -6.71
CA LYS A 35 9.37 25.97 -6.77
C LYS A 35 9.82 25.53 -8.17
N ILE A 36 9.15 24.51 -8.71
CA ILE A 36 9.46 23.96 -10.05
C ILE A 36 9.28 25.02 -11.14
N TRP A 37 8.23 25.84 -11.06
CA TRP A 37 8.00 26.92 -12.02
C TRP A 37 9.01 28.05 -11.91
N ARG A 38 9.52 28.35 -10.71
CA ARG A 38 10.62 29.30 -10.53
C ARG A 38 11.91 28.79 -11.19
N GLU A 39 12.24 27.51 -10.97
CA GLU A 39 13.39 26.87 -11.63
C GLU A 39 13.24 26.84 -13.16
N LEU A 40 12.01 26.64 -13.66
CA LEU A 40 11.70 26.75 -15.09
C LEU A 40 11.95 28.18 -15.60
N SER A 41 11.50 29.22 -14.88
CA SER A 41 11.72 30.62 -15.27
C SER A 41 13.21 30.98 -15.30
N GLU A 42 13.99 30.49 -14.35
CA GLU A 42 15.45 30.66 -14.32
C GLU A 42 16.10 29.96 -15.52
N TYR A 43 15.68 28.72 -15.83
CA TYR A 43 16.16 27.96 -16.98
C TYR A 43 15.86 28.67 -18.31
N LEU A 44 14.64 29.18 -18.49
CA LEU A 44 14.25 29.87 -19.73
C LEU A 44 14.94 31.24 -19.86
N SER A 45 15.12 31.95 -18.74
CA SER A 45 15.93 33.18 -18.70
C SER A 45 17.37 32.93 -19.13
N SER A 46 17.98 31.82 -18.68
CA SER A 46 19.35 31.45 -19.07
C SER A 46 19.51 31.16 -20.57
N LYS A 47 18.41 30.81 -21.26
CA LYS A 47 18.35 30.58 -22.71
C LYS A 47 17.85 31.78 -23.51
N GLY A 48 17.56 32.92 -22.86
CA GLY A 48 17.04 34.12 -23.52
C GLY A 48 15.61 33.98 -24.05
N ILE A 49 14.82 33.05 -23.51
CA ILE A 49 13.45 32.78 -23.98
C ILE A 49 12.46 33.57 -23.14
N ALA A 50 11.85 34.60 -23.74
CA ALA A 50 10.91 35.51 -23.06
C ALA A 50 9.44 35.04 -23.04
N SER A 51 9.08 34.06 -23.89
CA SER A 51 7.70 33.58 -24.08
C SER A 51 7.62 32.07 -23.84
N TYR A 52 6.59 31.62 -23.12
CA TYR A 52 6.40 30.20 -22.85
C TYR A 52 5.64 29.50 -23.98
N ALA A 53 6.24 28.43 -24.50
CA ALA A 53 5.62 27.47 -25.38
C ALA A 53 5.74 26.05 -24.77
N PRO A 54 4.80 25.12 -25.03
CA PRO A 54 4.85 23.76 -24.48
C PRO A 54 6.17 23.01 -24.74
N VAL A 55 6.82 23.29 -25.87
CA VAL A 55 8.16 22.75 -26.21
C VAL A 55 9.23 23.16 -25.20
N ASN A 56 9.16 24.38 -24.66
CA ASN A 56 10.09 24.88 -23.65
C ASN A 56 9.95 24.11 -22.33
N GLY A 57 8.73 23.68 -22.00
CA GLY A 57 8.46 22.81 -20.86
C GLY A 57 9.04 21.41 -21.05
N LEU A 58 8.95 20.85 -22.25
CA LEU A 58 9.56 19.55 -22.58
C LEU A 58 11.09 19.62 -22.52
N ASP A 59 11.70 20.67 -23.06
CA ASP A 59 13.15 20.90 -23.00
C ASP A 59 13.67 21.03 -21.57
N TYR A 60 12.87 21.64 -20.69
CA TYR A 60 13.18 21.71 -19.26
C TYR A 60 13.09 20.34 -18.59
N LEU A 61 12.06 19.54 -18.91
CA LEU A 61 11.93 18.16 -18.39
C LEU A 61 13.08 17.27 -18.89
N HIS A 62 13.50 17.42 -20.14
CA HIS A 62 14.66 16.71 -20.66
C HIS A 62 15.93 17.10 -19.88
N TYR A 63 16.18 18.40 -19.69
CA TYR A 63 17.32 18.88 -18.90
C TYR A 63 17.32 18.40 -17.43
N LYS A 64 16.16 18.40 -16.77
CA LYS A 64 16.08 18.08 -15.33
C LYS A 64 16.01 16.61 -15.01
N ILE A 65 15.24 15.84 -15.79
CA ILE A 65 14.92 14.44 -15.47
C ILE A 65 15.21 13.48 -16.61
N ASN A 66 15.78 13.93 -17.74
CA ASN A 66 16.01 13.12 -18.93
C ASN A 66 14.71 12.54 -19.51
N TYR A 67 13.69 13.39 -19.67
CA TYR A 67 12.44 13.05 -20.33
C TYR A 67 12.60 13.05 -21.86
N PRO A 68 12.06 12.06 -22.60
CA PRO A 68 11.15 10.99 -22.16
C PRO A 68 11.83 9.70 -21.70
N GLU A 69 13.15 9.55 -21.81
CA GLU A 69 13.90 8.33 -21.49
C GLU A 69 13.68 7.86 -20.05
N VAL A 70 13.44 8.79 -19.13
CA VAL A 70 13.08 8.53 -17.73
C VAL A 70 11.81 7.68 -17.57
N LEU A 71 10.93 7.65 -18.58
CA LEU A 71 9.70 6.86 -18.58
C LEU A 71 9.94 5.36 -18.74
N GLU A 72 11.16 4.95 -19.13
CA GLU A 72 11.54 3.53 -19.23
C GLU A 72 11.69 2.88 -17.85
N ARG A 73 11.75 3.68 -16.77
CA ARG A 73 11.81 3.22 -15.39
C ARG A 73 10.67 3.77 -14.53
N THR A 74 10.51 3.18 -13.35
CA THR A 74 9.59 3.71 -12.34
C THR A 74 10.02 5.11 -11.90
N LEU A 75 9.13 6.08 -12.07
CA LEU A 75 9.36 7.47 -11.66
C LEU A 75 9.40 7.63 -10.13
N THR A 76 10.28 8.50 -9.64
CA THR A 76 10.30 8.96 -8.24
C THR A 76 9.11 9.87 -7.97
N HIS A 77 8.90 10.25 -6.69
CA HIS A 77 7.84 11.23 -6.36
C HIS A 77 8.12 12.58 -7.04
N ASP A 78 9.36 13.06 -6.92
CA ASP A 78 9.82 14.34 -7.46
C ASP A 78 9.71 14.41 -9.00
N GLU A 79 10.10 13.33 -9.70
CA GLU A 79 9.99 13.24 -11.16
C GLU A 79 8.54 13.37 -11.64
N ARG A 80 7.59 12.78 -10.89
CA ARG A 80 6.16 12.94 -11.20
C ARG A 80 5.70 14.37 -10.98
N ASP A 81 6.24 15.06 -9.98
CA ASP A 81 5.89 16.45 -9.70
C ASP A 81 6.47 17.42 -10.73
N PHE A 82 7.67 17.18 -11.26
CA PHE A 82 8.20 17.92 -12.42
C PHE A 82 7.28 17.79 -13.63
N ILE A 83 6.92 16.56 -14.02
CA ILE A 83 6.04 16.32 -15.16
C ILE A 83 4.67 16.98 -14.94
N ARG A 84 4.12 16.84 -13.73
CA ARG A 84 2.80 17.41 -13.37
C ARG A 84 2.82 18.94 -13.38
N ALA A 85 3.88 19.57 -12.88
CA ALA A 85 4.02 21.03 -12.87
C ALA A 85 4.03 21.62 -14.30
N ILE A 86 4.76 21.00 -15.23
CA ILE A 86 4.79 21.45 -16.63
C ILE A 86 3.45 21.20 -17.32
N ARG A 87 2.81 20.05 -17.03
CA ARG A 87 1.48 19.75 -17.56
C ARG A 87 0.43 20.79 -17.15
N PHE A 88 0.48 21.29 -15.91
CA PHE A 88 -0.45 22.34 -15.46
C PHE A 88 -0.32 23.63 -16.25
N LEU A 89 0.91 24.06 -16.58
CA LEU A 89 1.12 25.25 -17.41
C LEU A 89 0.57 25.05 -18.83
N ASN A 90 0.82 23.88 -19.43
CA ASN A 90 0.33 23.56 -20.77
C ASN A 90 -1.20 23.52 -20.83
N GLU A 91 -1.84 22.81 -19.89
CA GLU A 91 -3.30 22.70 -19.89
C GLU A 91 -3.99 24.03 -19.57
N TYR A 92 -3.42 24.85 -18.68
CA TYR A 92 -3.96 26.20 -18.43
C TYR A 92 -3.78 27.11 -19.65
N GLN A 93 -2.64 27.04 -20.35
CA GLN A 93 -2.39 27.81 -21.57
C GLN A 93 -3.34 27.44 -22.72
N GLU A 94 -3.71 26.16 -22.83
CA GLU A 94 -4.61 25.66 -23.89
C GLU A 94 -6.09 25.92 -23.57
N ASN A 95 -6.52 25.65 -22.32
CA ASN A 95 -7.94 25.60 -21.95
C ASN A 95 -8.40 26.77 -21.08
N GLY A 96 -7.50 27.59 -20.54
CA GLY A 96 -7.83 28.67 -19.60
C GLY A 96 -8.29 28.19 -18.21
N ALA A 97 -8.28 26.88 -17.97
CA ALA A 97 -8.62 26.27 -16.70
C ALA A 97 -7.92 24.91 -16.57
N ILE A 98 -7.50 24.56 -15.36
CA ILE A 98 -6.98 23.23 -15.03
C ILE A 98 -8.15 22.40 -14.49
N PRO A 99 -8.46 21.23 -15.06
CA PRO A 99 -9.50 20.36 -14.51
C PRO A 99 -9.20 20.00 -13.05
N SER A 100 -10.21 20.08 -12.17
CA SER A 100 -10.11 19.83 -10.71
C SER A 100 -9.53 18.46 -10.33
N ALA A 101 -9.51 17.53 -11.28
CA ALA A 101 -8.62 16.41 -11.33
C ALA A 101 -8.30 16.14 -12.80
N LEU A 102 -7.09 15.66 -13.11
CA LEU A 102 -6.93 14.85 -14.32
C LEU A 102 -8.04 13.81 -14.25
N PRO A 103 -8.94 13.72 -15.25
CA PRO A 103 -9.93 12.67 -15.23
C PRO A 103 -9.12 11.38 -15.10
N ARG A 104 -9.27 10.69 -13.96
CA ARG A 104 -9.11 9.24 -13.99
C ARG A 104 -9.93 8.87 -15.19
N ARG A 105 -9.33 8.31 -16.24
CA ARG A 105 -10.06 7.84 -17.41
C ARG A 105 -11.17 6.98 -16.82
N ARG A 106 -12.37 7.56 -16.66
CA ARG A 106 -13.51 6.84 -16.15
C ARG A 106 -13.75 5.92 -17.31
N ILE A 107 -13.45 4.65 -17.09
CA ILE A 107 -13.70 3.65 -18.10
C ILE A 107 -15.19 3.77 -18.36
N ILE A 108 -15.53 4.25 -19.54
CA ILE A 108 -16.91 4.30 -19.97
C ILE A 108 -17.19 2.88 -20.39
N TRP A 109 -17.90 2.17 -19.52
CA TRP A 109 -18.39 0.84 -19.83
C TRP A 109 -19.62 1.00 -20.71
N ASP A 110 -19.71 0.21 -21.77
CA ASP A 110 -20.98 0.03 -22.45
C ASP A 110 -21.96 -0.70 -21.51
N SER A 111 -23.25 -0.61 -21.81
CA SER A 111 -24.31 -1.17 -20.96
C SER A 111 -24.17 -2.67 -20.73
N GLU A 112 -23.68 -3.42 -21.73
CA GLU A 112 -23.52 -4.87 -21.61
C GLU A 112 -22.35 -5.20 -20.67
N THR A 113 -21.23 -4.50 -20.82
CA THR A 113 -20.04 -4.72 -19.97
C THR A 113 -20.25 -4.26 -18.53
N GLU A 114 -21.00 -3.18 -18.28
CA GLU A 114 -21.32 -2.75 -16.90
C GLU A 114 -22.22 -3.78 -16.21
N SER A 115 -23.28 -4.26 -16.87
CA SER A 115 -24.14 -5.32 -16.32
C SER A 115 -23.33 -6.55 -15.94
N LEU A 116 -22.45 -7.01 -16.85
CA LEU A 116 -21.57 -8.15 -16.59
C LEU A 116 -20.64 -7.93 -15.38
N ARG A 117 -20.13 -6.70 -15.23
CA ARG A 117 -19.24 -6.32 -14.13
C ARG A 117 -19.99 -6.33 -12.79
N GLU A 118 -21.22 -5.83 -12.75
CA GLU A 118 -22.07 -5.85 -11.55
C GLU A 118 -22.43 -7.29 -11.15
N GLU A 119 -22.81 -8.13 -12.11
CA GLU A 119 -23.08 -9.55 -11.87
C GLU A 119 -21.86 -10.29 -11.33
N PHE A 120 -20.67 -9.99 -11.87
CA PHE A 120 -19.43 -10.55 -11.36
C PHE A 120 -19.08 -10.06 -9.96
N GLU A 121 -19.42 -8.81 -9.62
CA GLU A 121 -19.23 -8.26 -8.28
C GLU A 121 -20.07 -9.02 -7.24
N VAL A 122 -21.35 -9.24 -7.53
CA VAL A 122 -22.24 -10.05 -6.69
C VAL A 122 -21.68 -11.47 -6.53
N PHE A 123 -21.30 -12.12 -7.63
CA PHE A 123 -20.72 -13.46 -7.60
C PHE A 123 -19.44 -13.52 -6.73
N CYS A 124 -18.58 -12.50 -6.82
CA CYS A 124 -17.40 -12.41 -5.97
C CYS A 124 -17.75 -12.26 -4.49
N GLN A 125 -18.79 -11.49 -4.15
CA GLN A 125 -19.22 -11.28 -2.77
C GLN A 125 -19.82 -12.56 -2.15
N GLU A 126 -20.52 -13.36 -2.94
CA GLU A 126 -21.10 -14.65 -2.50
C GLU A 126 -20.04 -15.74 -2.31
N ASN A 127 -19.03 -15.79 -3.18
CA ASN A 127 -18.07 -16.90 -3.24
C ASN A 127 -16.73 -16.63 -2.55
N LEU A 128 -16.46 -15.39 -2.09
CA LEU A 128 -15.17 -15.01 -1.49
C LEU A 128 -15.34 -14.41 -0.10
N ASN A 129 -14.57 -14.93 0.85
CA ASN A 129 -14.67 -14.55 2.26
C ASN A 129 -14.01 -13.19 2.61
N SER A 130 -13.26 -12.57 1.70
CA SER A 130 -12.47 -11.36 1.99
C SER A 130 -12.67 -10.26 0.96
N ARG A 131 -13.06 -9.05 1.44
CA ARG A 131 -13.17 -7.83 0.62
C ARG A 131 -11.89 -7.52 -0.16
N SER A 132 -10.73 -7.81 0.41
CA SER A 132 -9.44 -7.60 -0.28
C SER A 132 -9.27 -8.55 -1.47
N THR A 133 -9.74 -9.78 -1.34
CA THR A 133 -9.73 -10.77 -2.41
C THR A 133 -10.73 -10.38 -3.48
N VAL A 134 -11.96 -10.01 -3.11
CA VAL A 134 -12.98 -9.46 -4.03
C VAL A 134 -12.40 -8.32 -4.85
N LYS A 135 -11.80 -7.31 -4.20
CA LYS A 135 -11.19 -6.17 -4.89
C LYS A 135 -10.08 -6.58 -5.87
N SER A 136 -9.24 -7.55 -5.49
CA SER A 136 -8.19 -8.07 -6.37
C SER A 136 -8.75 -8.81 -7.57
N ARG A 137 -9.83 -9.59 -7.40
CA ARG A 137 -10.50 -10.32 -8.50
C ARG A 137 -11.22 -9.34 -9.44
N MET A 138 -11.97 -8.39 -8.87
CA MET A 138 -12.63 -7.31 -9.60
C MET A 138 -11.64 -6.47 -10.41
N TYR A 139 -10.47 -6.14 -9.83
CA TYR A 139 -9.43 -5.42 -10.56
C TYR A 139 -8.91 -6.22 -11.77
N ALA A 140 -8.67 -7.53 -11.59
CA ALA A 140 -8.20 -8.38 -12.66
C ALA A 140 -9.23 -8.47 -13.81
N ALA A 141 -10.49 -8.72 -13.47
CA ALA A 141 -11.59 -8.81 -14.43
C ALA A 141 -11.84 -7.48 -15.14
N SER A 142 -11.96 -6.37 -14.40
CA SER A 142 -12.21 -5.04 -14.98
C SER A 142 -11.11 -4.66 -15.97
N ARG A 143 -9.84 -4.93 -15.65
CA ARG A 143 -8.74 -4.65 -16.57
C ARG A 143 -8.81 -5.51 -17.83
N PHE A 144 -9.20 -6.77 -17.72
CA PHE A 144 -9.39 -7.63 -18.88
C PHE A 144 -10.57 -7.16 -19.74
N MET A 145 -11.71 -6.87 -19.13
CA MET A 145 -12.90 -6.33 -19.80
C MET A 145 -12.55 -5.06 -20.58
N GLN A 146 -11.83 -4.13 -19.96
CA GLN A 146 -11.41 -2.89 -20.62
C GLN A 146 -10.56 -3.17 -21.86
N VAL A 147 -9.50 -3.97 -21.73
CA VAL A 147 -8.56 -4.18 -22.85
C VAL A 147 -9.16 -5.05 -23.96
N VAL A 148 -9.95 -6.06 -23.60
CA VAL A 148 -10.42 -7.07 -24.56
C VAL A 148 -11.81 -6.77 -25.09
N LEU A 149 -12.76 -6.42 -24.22
CA LEU A 149 -14.14 -6.17 -24.62
C LEU A 149 -14.32 -4.75 -25.15
N ILE A 150 -13.72 -3.74 -24.50
CA ILE A 150 -13.87 -2.34 -24.92
C ILE A 150 -12.85 -1.97 -26.00
N ASP A 151 -11.55 -2.05 -25.69
CA ASP A 151 -10.50 -1.52 -26.58
C ASP A 151 -10.32 -2.39 -27.85
N LYS A 152 -10.39 -3.72 -27.72
CA LYS A 152 -10.31 -4.66 -28.86
C LYS A 152 -11.67 -5.06 -29.46
N GLN A 153 -12.79 -4.63 -28.86
CA GLN A 153 -14.16 -4.94 -29.31
C GLN A 153 -14.46 -6.44 -29.51
N VAL A 154 -13.85 -7.30 -28.69
CA VAL A 154 -14.10 -8.75 -28.73
C VAL A 154 -15.36 -9.06 -27.94
N LYS A 155 -16.32 -9.77 -28.54
CA LYS A 155 -17.52 -10.25 -27.83
C LYS A 155 -17.16 -11.32 -26.81
N VAL A 156 -17.82 -11.32 -25.67
CA VAL A 156 -17.61 -12.28 -24.56
C VAL A 156 -17.70 -13.74 -25.04
N GLU A 157 -18.67 -14.05 -25.91
CA GLU A 157 -18.90 -15.38 -26.46
C GLU A 157 -17.75 -15.90 -27.35
N LYS A 158 -16.93 -14.99 -27.89
CA LYS A 158 -15.83 -15.30 -28.82
C LYS A 158 -14.46 -15.33 -28.14
N ILE A 159 -14.41 -15.25 -26.81
CA ILE A 159 -13.15 -15.35 -26.07
C ILE A 159 -12.59 -16.76 -26.23
N ASP A 160 -11.41 -16.86 -26.84
CA ASP A 160 -10.70 -18.10 -27.07
C ASP A 160 -9.32 -18.14 -26.36
N ALA A 161 -8.67 -19.30 -26.42
CA ALA A 161 -7.35 -19.49 -25.80
C ALA A 161 -6.28 -18.53 -26.36
N LYS A 162 -6.41 -18.14 -27.64
CA LYS A 162 -5.49 -17.19 -28.29
C LYS A 162 -5.63 -15.80 -27.67
N THR A 163 -6.85 -15.31 -27.51
CA THR A 163 -7.14 -14.01 -26.88
C THR A 163 -6.59 -13.93 -25.45
N ILE A 164 -6.75 -15.02 -24.68
CA ILE A 164 -6.24 -15.13 -23.31
C ILE A 164 -4.70 -15.11 -23.29
N SER A 165 -4.06 -15.84 -24.22
CA SER A 165 -2.60 -15.92 -24.31
C SER A 165 -1.98 -14.58 -24.71
N GLU A 166 -2.57 -13.88 -25.69
CA GLU A 166 -2.14 -12.54 -26.09
C GLU A 166 -2.27 -11.52 -24.94
N TYR A 167 -3.38 -11.56 -24.20
CA TYR A 167 -3.55 -10.70 -23.03
C TYR A 167 -2.50 -11.00 -21.95
N ALA A 168 -2.25 -12.28 -21.68
CA ALA A 168 -1.26 -12.70 -20.68
C ALA A 168 0.18 -12.29 -21.08
N ALA A 169 0.52 -12.30 -22.37
CA ALA A 169 1.80 -11.82 -22.87
C ALA A 169 2.02 -10.32 -22.59
N GLY A 170 0.95 -9.52 -22.63
CA GLY A 170 0.97 -8.10 -22.24
C GLY A 170 1.25 -7.85 -20.75
N LEU A 171 1.26 -8.90 -19.91
CA LEU A 171 1.62 -8.79 -18.48
C LEU A 171 3.12 -8.97 -18.22
N SER A 172 3.94 -9.20 -19.25
CA SER A 172 5.39 -9.45 -19.14
C SER A 172 6.16 -8.29 -18.48
N GLY A 173 5.69 -7.05 -18.62
CA GLY A 173 6.28 -5.88 -17.95
C GLY A 173 5.97 -5.77 -16.45
N TYR A 174 5.12 -6.64 -15.90
CA TYR A 174 4.81 -6.65 -14.47
C TYR A 174 5.70 -7.62 -13.70
N SER A 175 5.83 -7.39 -12.38
CA SER A 175 6.47 -8.37 -11.51
C SER A 175 5.75 -9.73 -11.59
N LYS A 176 6.50 -10.82 -11.52
CA LYS A 176 5.94 -12.19 -11.56
C LYS A 176 4.84 -12.40 -10.51
N ALA A 177 5.01 -11.84 -9.31
CA ALA A 177 4.01 -11.91 -8.24
C ALA A 177 2.70 -11.20 -8.63
N THR A 178 2.81 -9.98 -9.17
CA THR A 178 1.66 -9.21 -9.66
C THR A 178 0.93 -9.96 -10.77
N ALA A 179 1.68 -10.46 -11.77
CA ALA A 179 1.10 -11.21 -12.88
C ALA A 179 0.42 -12.51 -12.39
N THR A 180 1.01 -13.22 -11.42
CA THR A 180 0.44 -14.45 -10.85
C THR A 180 -0.90 -14.19 -10.16
N VAL A 181 -0.99 -13.13 -9.33
CA VAL A 181 -2.24 -12.75 -8.66
C VAL A 181 -3.30 -12.33 -9.67
N HIS A 182 -2.90 -11.57 -10.69
CA HIS A 182 -3.78 -11.11 -11.77
C HIS A 182 -4.35 -12.28 -12.58
N LEU A 183 -3.51 -13.19 -13.03
CA LEU A 183 -3.90 -14.39 -13.78
C LEU A 183 -4.79 -15.32 -12.94
N ALA A 184 -4.54 -15.41 -11.63
CA ALA A 184 -5.46 -16.12 -10.73
C ALA A 184 -6.82 -15.43 -10.64
N GLY A 185 -6.86 -14.10 -10.77
CA GLY A 185 -8.10 -13.35 -10.85
C GLY A 185 -8.88 -13.65 -12.12
N LEU A 186 -8.20 -13.73 -13.24
CA LEU A 186 -8.81 -14.07 -14.53
C LEU A 186 -9.36 -15.48 -14.57
N ARG A 187 -8.69 -16.45 -13.96
CA ARG A 187 -9.24 -17.82 -13.83
C ARG A 187 -10.57 -17.84 -13.11
N PHE A 188 -10.69 -17.07 -12.02
CA PHE A 188 -11.95 -16.94 -11.29
C PHE A 188 -13.04 -16.26 -12.12
N PHE A 189 -12.67 -15.22 -12.88
CA PHE A 189 -13.58 -14.53 -13.78
C PHE A 189 -14.09 -15.42 -14.93
N PHE A 190 -13.21 -16.17 -15.60
CA PHE A 190 -13.64 -17.07 -16.68
C PHE A 190 -14.49 -18.24 -16.18
N ARG A 191 -14.24 -18.72 -14.96
CA ARG A 191 -15.13 -19.70 -14.31
C ARG A 191 -16.53 -19.11 -14.13
N PHE A 192 -16.63 -17.88 -13.65
CA PHE A 192 -17.91 -17.16 -13.56
C PHE A 192 -18.62 -17.06 -14.93
N LEU A 193 -17.90 -16.67 -15.98
CA LEU A 193 -18.49 -16.57 -17.32
C LEU A 193 -19.07 -17.90 -17.81
N TYR A 194 -18.40 -19.01 -17.50
CA TYR A 194 -18.88 -20.34 -17.83
C TYR A 194 -20.10 -20.75 -16.98
N GLU A 195 -20.04 -20.55 -15.66
CA GLU A 195 -21.13 -20.91 -14.73
C GLU A 195 -22.42 -20.13 -14.99
N LYS A 196 -22.31 -18.88 -15.44
CA LYS A 196 -23.46 -18.04 -15.84
C LYS A 196 -23.87 -18.24 -17.31
N GLY A 197 -23.15 -19.06 -18.07
CA GLY A 197 -23.52 -19.42 -19.44
C GLY A 197 -23.16 -18.39 -20.53
N TYR A 198 -22.36 -17.36 -20.22
CA TYR A 198 -21.88 -16.40 -21.22
C TYR A 198 -20.91 -17.02 -22.23
N VAL A 199 -20.20 -18.07 -21.83
CA VAL A 199 -19.34 -18.87 -22.72
C VAL A 199 -19.77 -20.33 -22.68
N LYS A 200 -19.79 -20.98 -23.85
CA LYS A 200 -20.24 -22.37 -23.99
C LYS A 200 -19.28 -23.41 -23.40
N ALA A 201 -17.99 -23.05 -23.30
CA ALA A 201 -16.94 -23.91 -22.78
C ALA A 201 -16.10 -23.16 -21.76
N ASP A 202 -15.62 -23.87 -20.74
CA ASP A 202 -14.77 -23.27 -19.70
C ASP A 202 -13.38 -22.95 -20.25
N VAL A 203 -13.10 -21.65 -20.40
CA VAL A 203 -11.80 -21.15 -20.85
C VAL A 203 -10.82 -20.85 -19.72
N SER A 204 -11.24 -21.01 -18.46
CA SER A 204 -10.37 -20.80 -17.30
C SER A 204 -9.09 -21.67 -17.29
N PRO A 205 -9.06 -22.91 -17.83
CA PRO A 205 -7.84 -23.71 -17.89
C PRO A 205 -6.78 -23.16 -18.86
N PHE A 206 -7.18 -22.38 -19.87
CA PHE A 206 -6.26 -21.79 -20.84
C PHE A 206 -5.49 -20.59 -20.29
N VAL A 207 -5.88 -20.05 -19.12
CA VAL A 207 -5.13 -18.98 -18.48
C VAL A 207 -3.78 -19.51 -17.99
N PRO A 208 -2.65 -18.94 -18.46
CA PRO A 208 -1.34 -19.41 -18.06
C PRO A 208 -1.16 -19.41 -16.54
N ARG A 209 -0.52 -20.47 -16.05
CA ARG A 209 -0.01 -20.52 -14.69
C ARG A 209 1.47 -20.23 -14.76
N LEU A 210 1.86 -19.07 -14.23
CA LEU A 210 3.27 -18.73 -14.07
C LEU A 210 3.83 -19.61 -12.94
N HIS A 211 4.41 -20.75 -13.33
CA HIS A 211 5.16 -21.61 -12.42
C HIS A 211 6.60 -21.11 -12.26
N GLY A 212 7.24 -21.59 -11.21
CA GLY A 212 8.60 -21.24 -10.83
C GLY A 212 8.59 -20.39 -9.58
N ALA A 213 9.55 -20.67 -8.69
CA ALA A 213 9.80 -19.90 -7.49
C ALA A 213 9.61 -18.41 -7.82
N THR A 214 8.73 -17.73 -7.07
CA THR A 214 8.94 -16.31 -6.83
C THR A 214 10.35 -16.27 -6.28
N GLY A 215 11.36 -16.00 -7.14
CA GLY A 215 12.77 -16.25 -6.82
C GLY A 215 12.99 -15.89 -5.36
N GLU A 216 13.31 -16.89 -4.54
CA GLU A 216 13.07 -16.86 -3.09
C GLU A 216 13.57 -15.53 -2.58
N LYS A 217 12.64 -14.60 -2.36
CA LYS A 217 12.99 -13.34 -1.76
C LYS A 217 13.24 -13.74 -0.32
N ILE A 218 14.52 -13.96 0.00
CA ILE A 218 14.97 -14.08 1.38
C ILE A 218 14.32 -12.89 2.07
N PRO A 219 13.38 -13.15 3.02
CA PRO A 219 12.70 -12.07 3.71
C PRO A 219 13.78 -11.20 4.31
N HIS A 220 13.78 -9.91 3.98
CA HIS A 220 14.68 -9.00 4.67
C HIS A 220 14.25 -8.98 6.12
N ILE A 221 15.18 -9.31 6.99
CA ILE A 221 15.05 -9.19 8.42
C ILE A 221 15.86 -7.99 8.86
N LEU A 222 15.37 -7.31 9.89
CA LEU A 222 16.13 -6.28 10.60
C LEU A 222 17.11 -6.97 11.55
N SER A 223 18.32 -6.45 11.67
CA SER A 223 19.21 -6.85 12.76
C SER A 223 18.63 -6.38 14.11
N GLU A 224 19.10 -6.96 15.21
CA GLU A 224 18.70 -6.51 16.54
C GLU A 224 19.01 -5.01 16.74
N ASP A 225 20.21 -4.57 16.33
CA ASP A 225 20.60 -3.16 16.34
C ASP A 225 19.67 -2.27 15.52
N ASP A 226 19.19 -2.76 14.37
CA ASP A 226 18.23 -2.01 13.55
C ASP A 226 16.87 -1.89 14.25
N VAL A 227 16.40 -2.95 14.92
CA VAL A 227 15.16 -2.89 15.72
C VAL A 227 15.33 -1.92 16.90
N ARG A 228 16.48 -1.94 17.57
CA ARG A 228 16.81 -1.00 18.65
C ARG A 228 16.81 0.45 18.15
N LYS A 229 17.52 0.74 17.06
CA LYS A 229 17.53 2.07 16.42
C LYS A 229 16.14 2.50 15.97
N LEU A 230 15.36 1.57 15.42
CA LEU A 230 13.98 1.84 14.98
C LEU A 230 13.11 2.29 16.16
N LEU A 231 13.13 1.55 17.27
CA LEU A 231 12.34 1.88 18.46
C LEU A 231 12.83 3.17 19.14
N ALA A 232 14.15 3.37 19.21
CA ALA A 232 14.76 4.57 19.78
C ALA A 232 14.50 5.85 18.95
N SER A 233 14.30 5.72 17.64
CA SER A 233 13.99 6.87 16.76
C SER A 233 12.62 7.50 16.99
N ILE A 234 11.75 6.86 17.79
CA ILE A 234 10.37 7.29 17.98
C ILE A 234 10.32 8.32 19.10
N ASP A 235 9.94 9.55 18.77
CA ASP A 235 9.69 10.59 19.74
C ASP A 235 8.43 10.28 20.58
N ARG A 236 8.63 9.75 21.80
CA ARG A 236 7.57 9.44 22.77
C ARG A 236 7.01 10.68 23.47
N GLY A 237 7.56 11.88 23.22
CA GLY A 237 7.06 13.14 23.76
C GLY A 237 5.76 13.60 23.11
N ASN A 238 5.45 13.15 21.89
CA ASN A 238 4.21 13.50 21.19
C ASN A 238 3.18 12.35 21.15
N PRO A 239 1.87 12.66 21.08
CA PRO A 239 0.80 11.65 21.07
C PRO A 239 0.94 10.59 19.96
N ILE A 240 1.36 10.99 18.76
CA ILE A 240 1.51 10.09 17.61
C ILE A 240 2.67 9.12 17.83
N GLY A 241 3.76 9.58 18.42
CA GLY A 241 4.92 8.77 18.73
C GLY A 241 4.63 7.72 19.79
N LYS A 242 3.91 8.06 20.87
CA LYS A 242 3.42 7.08 21.86
C LYS A 242 2.62 5.95 21.19
N ARG A 243 1.69 6.32 20.29
CA ARG A 243 0.92 5.36 19.49
C ARG A 243 1.83 4.47 18.64
N ASN A 244 2.72 5.09 17.87
CA ASN A 244 3.60 4.39 16.93
C ASN A 244 4.56 3.44 17.67
N TYR A 245 5.07 3.85 18.83
CA TYR A 245 5.92 3.04 19.70
C TYR A 245 5.19 1.77 20.15
N ALA A 246 3.98 1.89 20.71
CA ALA A 246 3.18 0.73 21.11
C ALA A 246 2.88 -0.21 19.93
N ILE A 247 2.55 0.33 18.75
CA ILE A 247 2.29 -0.45 17.53
C ILE A 247 3.52 -1.27 17.11
N LEU A 248 4.68 -0.61 17.03
CA LEU A 248 5.91 -1.27 16.59
C LEU A 248 6.40 -2.28 17.63
N LEU A 249 6.20 -2.01 18.92
CA LEU A 249 6.58 -2.92 19.99
C LEU A 249 5.76 -4.21 19.96
N MET A 250 4.44 -4.14 19.75
CA MET A 250 3.62 -5.35 19.55
C MET A 250 4.00 -6.11 18.27
N ALA A 251 4.37 -5.41 17.20
CA ALA A 251 4.79 -6.06 15.97
C ALA A 251 6.15 -6.77 16.13
N ALA A 252 7.09 -6.16 16.86
CA ALA A 252 8.43 -6.67 17.12
C ALA A 252 8.43 -7.83 18.13
N LEU A 253 7.73 -7.67 19.26
CA LEU A 253 7.78 -8.64 20.37
C LEU A 253 6.72 -9.73 20.27
N LEU A 254 5.53 -9.41 19.77
CA LEU A 254 4.41 -10.35 19.71
C LEU A 254 4.14 -10.85 18.29
N GLY A 255 4.88 -10.35 17.29
CA GLY A 255 4.73 -10.74 15.89
C GLY A 255 3.35 -10.44 15.31
N MET A 256 2.57 -9.52 15.89
CA MET A 256 1.19 -9.25 15.45
C MET A 256 1.16 -8.67 14.03
N ARG A 257 0.16 -9.04 13.23
CA ARG A 257 -0.01 -8.50 11.87
C ARG A 257 -0.58 -7.08 11.93
N ASP A 258 -0.26 -6.25 10.93
CA ASP A 258 -0.83 -4.90 10.77
C ASP A 258 -2.38 -4.92 10.83
N SER A 259 -3.00 -5.89 10.15
CA SER A 259 -4.46 -6.07 10.19
C SER A 259 -5.00 -6.45 11.57
N ASP A 260 -4.21 -7.14 12.38
CA ASP A 260 -4.66 -7.60 13.70
C ASP A 260 -4.51 -6.47 14.72
N ILE A 261 -3.40 -5.73 14.67
CA ILE A 261 -3.18 -4.53 15.50
C ILE A 261 -4.22 -3.44 15.21
N THR A 262 -4.52 -3.19 13.92
CA THR A 262 -5.54 -2.20 13.53
C THR A 262 -6.95 -2.56 14.00
N ASN A 263 -7.26 -3.86 14.20
CA ASN A 263 -8.58 -4.32 14.63
C ASN A 263 -8.64 -4.68 16.12
N LEU A 264 -7.59 -4.42 16.89
CA LEU A 264 -7.54 -4.71 18.32
C LEU A 264 -8.53 -3.81 19.09
N THR A 265 -9.39 -4.41 19.90
CA THR A 265 -10.36 -3.73 20.75
C THR A 265 -9.99 -3.85 22.22
N PHE A 266 -10.54 -2.99 23.09
CA PHE A 266 -10.29 -3.07 24.53
C PHE A 266 -10.69 -4.43 25.14
N SER A 267 -11.75 -5.06 24.62
CA SER A 267 -12.17 -6.40 25.02
C SER A 267 -11.17 -7.52 24.68
N ASN A 268 -10.18 -7.25 23.84
CA ASN A 268 -9.11 -8.21 23.56
C ASN A 268 -7.98 -8.16 24.61
N LEU A 269 -7.93 -7.14 25.46
CA LEU A 269 -6.90 -6.95 26.48
C LEU A 269 -7.42 -7.40 27.84
N ASP A 270 -6.86 -8.48 28.38
CA ASP A 270 -7.11 -8.95 29.73
C ASP A 270 -5.90 -8.57 30.60
N TRP A 271 -6.03 -7.43 31.30
CA TRP A 271 -4.98 -6.87 32.15
C TRP A 271 -4.77 -7.69 33.43
N GLU A 272 -5.80 -8.34 33.95
CA GLU A 272 -5.69 -9.18 35.16
C GLU A 272 -4.89 -10.45 34.87
N LYS A 273 -5.10 -11.05 33.70
CA LYS A 273 -4.41 -12.27 33.27
C LYS A 273 -3.18 -12.01 32.41
N ASN A 274 -2.78 -10.75 32.23
CA ASN A 274 -1.69 -10.33 31.35
C ASN A 274 -1.73 -11.03 29.98
N CYS A 275 -2.88 -11.00 29.30
CA CYS A 275 -3.02 -11.64 28.00
C CYS A 275 -3.82 -10.84 26.98
N ILE A 276 -3.48 -11.03 25.71
CA ILE A 276 -4.16 -10.44 24.56
C ILE A 276 -4.82 -11.58 23.79
N THR A 277 -6.14 -11.57 23.65
CA THR A 277 -6.90 -12.61 22.95
C THR A 277 -7.72 -12.02 21.82
N PHE A 278 -7.49 -12.47 20.58
CA PHE A 278 -8.17 -11.95 19.39
C PHE A 278 -8.31 -13.02 18.28
N PHE A 279 -9.21 -12.78 17.34
CA PHE A 279 -9.30 -13.58 16.12
C PHE A 279 -8.51 -12.90 15.00
N GLN A 280 -7.55 -13.61 14.42
CA GLN A 280 -6.74 -13.10 13.32
C GLN A 280 -7.61 -12.77 12.10
N LYS A 281 -7.43 -11.58 11.52
CA LYS A 281 -8.32 -11.11 10.45
C LYS A 281 -8.23 -11.93 9.16
N LYS A 282 -7.05 -12.49 8.87
CA LYS A 282 -6.78 -13.23 7.62
C LYS A 282 -7.15 -14.71 7.72
N THR A 283 -6.91 -15.32 8.87
CA THR A 283 -7.05 -16.78 9.06
C THR A 283 -8.27 -17.16 9.88
N SER A 284 -8.94 -16.18 10.52
CA SER A 284 -10.05 -16.37 11.46
C SER A 284 -9.72 -17.29 12.64
N ARG A 285 -8.42 -17.52 12.91
CA ARG A 285 -7.98 -18.31 14.05
C ARG A 285 -7.92 -17.46 15.30
N MET A 286 -8.38 -18.03 16.42
CA MET A 286 -8.16 -17.44 17.74
C MET A 286 -6.67 -17.52 18.06
N VAL A 287 -6.11 -16.41 18.54
CA VAL A 287 -4.74 -16.29 19.00
C VAL A 287 -4.78 -15.63 20.37
N LYS A 288 -4.07 -16.25 21.31
CA LYS A 288 -3.81 -15.73 22.65
C LYS A 288 -2.31 -15.44 22.73
N LEU A 289 -1.94 -14.25 23.16
CA LEU A 289 -0.55 -13.81 23.31
C LEU A 289 -0.36 -13.26 24.73
N PRO A 290 0.85 -13.35 25.31
CA PRO A 290 1.13 -12.67 26.56
C PRO A 290 1.12 -11.15 26.37
N LEU A 291 0.56 -10.43 27.34
CA LEU A 291 0.76 -9.00 27.47
C LEU A 291 2.06 -8.77 28.23
N LEU A 292 3.16 -8.70 27.49
CA LEU A 292 4.49 -8.46 28.07
C LEU A 292 4.54 -7.11 28.79
N PRO A 293 5.27 -6.95 29.91
CA PRO A 293 5.35 -5.70 30.66
C PRO A 293 5.64 -4.47 29.79
N ALA A 294 6.69 -4.54 28.96
CA ALA A 294 7.04 -3.45 28.05
C ALA A 294 5.91 -3.08 27.06
N VAL A 295 5.14 -4.07 26.59
CA VAL A 295 3.96 -3.84 25.73
C VAL A 295 2.83 -3.21 26.53
N GLY A 296 2.59 -3.69 27.74
CA GLY A 296 1.62 -3.13 28.68
C GLY A 296 1.91 -1.66 29.00
N ASP A 297 3.16 -1.34 29.35
CA ASP A 297 3.60 0.02 29.68
C ASP A 297 3.44 0.96 28.47
N ALA A 298 3.86 0.51 27.28
CA ALA A 298 3.69 1.28 26.05
C ALA A 298 2.21 1.53 25.70
N LEU A 299 1.36 0.52 25.93
CA LEU A 299 -0.09 0.66 25.77
C LEU A 299 -0.67 1.64 26.78
N VAL A 300 -0.32 1.53 28.06
CA VAL A 300 -0.81 2.43 29.11
C VAL A 300 -0.38 3.88 28.83
N ASP A 301 0.88 4.10 28.44
CA ASP A 301 1.41 5.42 28.09
C ASP A 301 0.63 6.03 26.92
N TYR A 302 0.38 5.25 25.86
CA TYR A 302 -0.46 5.69 24.76
C TYR A 302 -1.91 5.96 25.19
N LEU A 303 -2.54 5.04 25.92
CA LEU A 303 -3.95 5.14 26.29
C LEU A 303 -4.23 6.33 27.21
N LYS A 304 -3.30 6.65 28.13
CA LYS A 304 -3.44 7.76 29.08
C LYS A 304 -3.03 9.10 28.48
N TYR A 305 -1.94 9.15 27.71
CA TYR A 305 -1.29 10.42 27.36
C TYR A 305 -1.22 10.70 25.85
N GLY A 306 -1.54 9.72 25.00
CA GLY A 306 -1.47 9.86 23.54
C GLY A 306 -2.80 9.67 22.79
N ARG A 307 -3.73 8.88 23.32
CA ARG A 307 -4.96 8.52 22.61
C ARG A 307 -5.93 9.71 22.59
N PRO A 308 -6.41 10.14 21.40
CA PRO A 308 -7.49 11.12 21.30
C PRO A 308 -8.76 10.66 22.03
N GLN A 309 -9.52 11.61 22.58
CA GLN A 309 -10.80 11.32 23.20
C GLN A 309 -11.82 10.92 22.13
N THR A 310 -12.34 9.69 22.22
CA THR A 310 -13.30 9.11 21.28
C THR A 310 -13.98 7.88 21.87
N ASP A 311 -15.25 7.67 21.50
CA ASP A 311 -16.07 6.50 21.87
C ASP A 311 -15.70 5.23 21.08
N SER A 312 -14.68 5.30 20.22
CA SER A 312 -14.22 4.13 19.47
C SER A 312 -13.78 3.00 20.41
N SER A 313 -14.27 1.78 20.18
CA SER A 313 -13.88 0.59 20.93
C SER A 313 -12.50 0.02 20.55
N TYR A 314 -11.90 0.55 19.49
CA TYR A 314 -10.57 0.15 19.04
C TYR A 314 -9.48 0.79 19.89
N VAL A 315 -8.44 0.01 20.20
CA VAL A 315 -7.27 0.47 20.97
C VAL A 315 -6.58 1.59 20.21
N PHE A 316 -6.28 1.37 18.93
CA PHE A 316 -5.57 2.33 18.07
C PHE A 316 -6.51 3.08 17.13
N VAL A 317 -6.42 4.42 17.19
CA VAL A 317 -7.24 5.32 16.38
C VAL A 317 -6.40 6.26 15.52
N LYS A 318 -7.03 6.88 14.52
CA LYS A 318 -6.46 7.99 13.76
C LYS A 318 -6.24 9.18 14.71
N HIS A 319 -5.16 9.93 14.51
CA HIS A 319 -4.88 11.18 15.23
C HIS A 319 -5.33 12.42 14.45
N LYS A 320 -6.12 12.21 13.40
CA LYS A 320 -6.80 13.25 12.63
C LYS A 320 -8.28 12.87 12.58
N ALA A 321 -9.15 13.85 12.81
CA ALA A 321 -10.59 13.63 12.74
C ALA A 321 -11.01 13.11 11.35
N PRO A 322 -11.98 12.18 11.27
CA PRO A 322 -12.66 11.52 12.39
C PRO A 322 -11.75 10.49 13.09
N PHE A 323 -11.73 10.48 14.43
CA PHE A 323 -10.84 9.67 15.30
C PHE A 323 -11.28 8.19 15.37
N GLU A 324 -11.40 7.58 14.20
CA GLU A 324 -11.85 6.19 14.04
C GLU A 324 -10.65 5.23 13.94
N LYS A 325 -10.96 3.95 13.76
CA LYS A 325 -9.99 2.90 13.44
C LYS A 325 -9.04 3.28 12.30
N ALA A 326 -7.75 3.05 12.51
CA ALA A 326 -6.75 3.19 11.46
C ALA A 326 -6.88 2.08 10.39
N VAL A 327 -6.61 2.41 9.13
CA VAL A 327 -6.74 1.46 8.01
C VAL A 327 -5.49 0.57 7.87
N SER A 328 -4.31 1.13 8.12
CA SER A 328 -3.02 0.44 8.08
C SER A 328 -1.96 1.28 8.78
N PHE A 329 -0.95 0.63 9.35
CA PHE A 329 0.24 1.24 9.92
C PHE A 329 1.48 1.12 9.02
N TYR A 330 1.31 0.78 7.74
CA TYR A 330 2.43 0.76 6.77
C TYR A 330 3.23 2.07 6.77
N CYS A 331 2.54 3.21 6.76
CA CYS A 331 3.19 4.53 6.77
C CYS A 331 3.99 4.78 8.07
N VAL A 332 3.53 4.24 9.20
CA VAL A 332 4.25 4.35 10.49
C VAL A 332 5.63 3.71 10.36
N MET A 333 5.69 2.48 9.84
CA MET A 333 6.95 1.78 9.64
C MET A 333 7.87 2.51 8.66
N SER A 334 7.36 2.97 7.51
CA SER A 334 8.16 3.73 6.55
C SER A 334 8.79 4.99 7.15
N VAL A 335 8.03 5.74 7.95
CA VAL A 335 8.54 6.94 8.63
C VAL A 335 9.60 6.58 9.67
N CYS A 336 9.35 5.56 10.50
CA CYS A 336 10.32 5.14 11.52
C CYS A 336 11.63 4.62 10.91
N ILE A 337 11.57 3.82 9.83
CA ILE A 337 12.76 3.36 9.10
C ILE A 337 13.59 4.55 8.60
N SER A 338 12.91 5.55 8.01
CA SER A 338 13.55 6.76 7.50
C SER A 338 14.21 7.55 8.63
N ASN A 339 13.52 7.74 9.76
CA ASN A 339 14.03 8.49 10.90
C ASN A 339 15.20 7.78 11.59
N ALA A 340 15.20 6.45 11.60
CA ALA A 340 16.27 5.64 12.17
C ALA A 340 17.51 5.51 11.25
N GLY A 341 17.46 6.06 10.02
CA GLY A 341 18.56 5.96 9.06
C GLY A 341 18.83 4.53 8.57
N ILE A 342 17.85 3.63 8.68
CA ILE A 342 18.02 2.22 8.33
C ILE A 342 17.90 2.06 6.82
N SER A 343 18.98 1.61 6.19
CA SER A 343 19.05 1.40 4.75
C SER A 343 18.36 0.09 4.37
N VAL A 344 17.07 0.17 4.07
CA VAL A 344 16.30 -0.97 3.55
C VAL A 344 16.34 -0.96 2.02
N GLY A 345 16.70 -2.08 1.39
CA GLY A 345 16.80 -2.18 -0.07
C GLY A 345 15.50 -1.78 -0.79
N LYS A 346 15.62 -1.22 -2.01
CA LYS A 346 14.50 -0.68 -2.81
C LYS A 346 13.35 -1.66 -3.13
N ASN A 347 13.55 -2.96 -2.88
CA ASN A 347 12.62 -4.05 -3.25
C ASN A 347 11.97 -4.76 -2.05
N VAL A 348 12.06 -4.18 -0.86
CA VAL A 348 11.62 -4.76 0.42
C VAL A 348 10.30 -4.15 0.87
N SER A 349 9.45 -4.96 1.52
CA SER A 349 8.23 -4.46 2.13
C SER A 349 8.56 -3.59 3.35
N HIS A 350 8.29 -2.29 3.28
CA HIS A 350 8.45 -1.34 4.40
C HIS A 350 7.29 -1.39 5.41
N GLY A 351 6.61 -2.54 5.53
CA GLY A 351 5.47 -2.71 6.43
C GLY A 351 5.86 -3.45 7.71
N LEU A 352 4.95 -3.50 8.68
CA LEU A 352 5.14 -4.21 9.95
C LEU A 352 5.47 -5.71 9.79
N HIS A 353 5.21 -6.29 8.62
CA HIS A 353 5.57 -7.67 8.31
C HIS A 353 7.08 -7.92 8.44
N ILE A 354 7.93 -6.91 8.23
CA ILE A 354 9.38 -7.05 8.40
C ILE A 354 9.74 -7.43 9.85
N LEU A 355 9.12 -6.79 10.84
CA LEU A 355 9.35 -7.10 12.26
C LEU A 355 8.88 -8.50 12.63
N ARG A 356 7.75 -8.91 12.07
CA ARG A 356 7.24 -10.27 12.24
C ARG A 356 8.18 -11.31 11.63
N HIS A 357 8.76 -11.03 10.46
CA HIS A 357 9.76 -11.91 9.85
C HIS A 357 11.07 -11.93 10.65
N THR A 358 11.49 -10.79 11.21
CA THR A 358 12.62 -10.72 12.15
C THR A 358 12.37 -11.62 13.35
N LEU A 359 11.22 -11.48 14.04
CA LEU A 359 10.86 -12.33 15.19
C LEU A 359 10.82 -13.82 14.82
N ALA A 360 10.20 -14.16 13.69
CA ALA A 360 10.13 -15.54 13.23
C ALA A 360 11.52 -16.15 13.00
N SER A 361 12.42 -15.36 12.39
CA SER A 361 13.78 -15.82 12.09
C SER A 361 14.63 -15.91 13.35
N GLU A 362 14.40 -15.02 14.31
CA GLU A 362 15.08 -15.03 15.61
C GLU A 362 14.70 -16.26 16.43
N LEU A 363 13.41 -16.55 16.57
CA LEU A 363 12.95 -17.75 17.28
C LEU A 363 13.57 -19.02 16.69
N VAL A 364 13.59 -19.14 15.36
CA VAL A 364 14.25 -20.27 14.68
C VAL A 364 15.76 -20.30 14.96
N ARG A 365 16.44 -19.13 14.96
CA ARG A 365 17.87 -19.02 15.27
C ARG A 365 18.17 -19.46 16.71
N GLN A 366 17.27 -19.19 17.65
CA GLN A 366 17.38 -19.58 19.05
C GLN A 366 17.10 -21.07 19.31
N GLY A 367 16.75 -21.82 18.26
CA GLY A 367 16.53 -23.27 18.31
C GLY A 367 15.07 -23.68 18.42
N GLU A 368 14.12 -22.74 18.32
CA GLU A 368 12.70 -23.06 18.36
C GLU A 368 12.26 -23.89 17.17
N ALA A 369 11.43 -24.90 17.44
CA ALA A 369 10.88 -25.75 16.38
C ALA A 369 9.98 -24.92 15.44
N TYR A 370 10.10 -25.13 14.13
CA TYR A 370 9.28 -24.44 13.13
C TYR A 370 7.77 -24.58 13.37
N SER A 371 7.33 -25.71 13.93
CA SER A 371 5.92 -25.91 14.32
C SER A 371 5.48 -24.95 15.42
N THR A 372 6.33 -24.71 16.41
CA THR A 372 6.09 -23.76 17.51
C THR A 372 6.07 -22.32 17.00
N VAL A 373 7.04 -21.95 16.17
CA VAL A 373 7.08 -20.62 15.53
C VAL A 373 5.84 -20.40 14.64
N SER A 374 5.44 -21.41 13.87
CA SER A 374 4.22 -21.38 13.04
C SER A 374 2.94 -21.18 13.88
N ALA A 375 2.89 -21.83 15.06
CA ALA A 375 1.79 -21.72 16.01
C ALA A 375 1.73 -20.33 16.67
N ILE A 376 2.86 -19.83 17.21
CA ILE A 376 2.99 -18.48 17.79
C ILE A 376 2.52 -17.41 16.80
N LEU A 377 2.91 -17.57 15.54
CA LEU A 377 2.57 -16.64 14.48
C LEU A 377 1.15 -16.88 13.93
N GLY A 378 0.52 -18.03 14.16
CA GLY A 378 -0.82 -18.37 13.68
C GLY A 378 -0.86 -18.55 12.15
N HIS A 379 0.06 -19.31 11.59
CA HIS A 379 0.00 -19.70 10.17
C HIS A 379 -1.03 -20.83 9.95
N SER A 380 -1.68 -20.81 8.79
CA SER A 380 -2.79 -21.72 8.45
C SER A 380 -2.36 -23.06 7.85
N GLY A 381 -1.06 -23.32 7.64
CA GLY A 381 -0.53 -24.57 7.06
C GLY A 381 0.40 -25.33 8.01
N ILE A 382 0.18 -26.65 8.08
CA ILE A 382 0.84 -27.78 8.80
C ILE A 382 1.61 -27.40 10.09
N GLY A 383 1.19 -27.79 11.29
CA GLY A 383 0.08 -28.66 11.68
C GLY A 383 0.05 -28.88 13.19
N SER A 384 -1.13 -28.66 13.78
CA SER A 384 -1.79 -29.36 14.89
C SER A 384 -2.63 -28.37 15.69
N THR A 385 -3.93 -28.61 15.66
CA THR A 385 -4.98 -27.80 16.27
C THR A 385 -5.05 -27.98 17.79
N ASP A 386 -4.16 -28.80 18.37
CA ASP A 386 -4.07 -29.11 19.80
C ASP A 386 -2.82 -28.53 20.49
N ALA A 387 -1.93 -27.86 19.76
CA ALA A 387 -0.77 -27.16 20.35
C ALA A 387 -1.12 -25.81 21.02
N TYR A 388 -2.42 -25.52 21.21
CA TYR A 388 -2.92 -24.24 21.71
C TYR A 388 -2.78 -24.05 23.23
N THR A 389 -2.23 -25.01 23.97
CA THR A 389 -2.06 -24.94 25.42
C THR A 389 -0.66 -24.50 25.85
N HIS A 390 0.35 -24.61 24.99
CA HIS A 390 1.71 -24.17 25.26
C HIS A 390 2.16 -23.22 24.17
N ILE A 391 1.72 -21.96 24.29
CA ILE A 391 2.59 -20.87 23.82
C ILE A 391 3.90 -21.10 24.58
N ASP A 392 5.01 -21.30 23.86
CA ASP A 392 6.32 -21.26 24.49
C ASP A 392 6.57 -19.81 24.90
N LEU A 393 6.03 -19.49 26.07
CA LEU A 393 6.14 -18.20 26.72
C LEU A 393 7.62 -17.92 26.97
N ASP A 394 8.43 -18.93 27.21
CA ASP A 394 9.86 -18.79 27.48
C ASP A 394 10.62 -18.37 26.21
N GLY A 395 10.31 -18.94 25.03
CA GLY A 395 10.88 -18.49 23.76
C GLY A 395 10.47 -17.06 23.38
N LEU A 396 9.19 -16.71 23.54
CA LEU A 396 8.68 -15.33 23.34
C LEU A 396 9.29 -14.36 24.35
N LEU A 397 9.37 -14.75 25.63
CA LEU A 397 9.97 -13.96 26.70
C LEU A 397 11.47 -13.82 26.47
N LYS A 398 12.20 -14.84 26.01
CA LYS A 398 13.65 -14.76 25.77
C LYS A 398 13.99 -13.77 24.65
N CYS A 399 13.30 -13.84 23.51
CA CYS A 399 13.42 -12.81 22.47
C CYS A 399 13.01 -11.42 22.97
N ALA A 400 12.00 -11.34 23.85
CA ALA A 400 11.56 -10.07 24.42
C ALA A 400 12.49 -9.54 25.52
N LEU A 401 13.14 -10.40 26.31
CA LEU A 401 14.05 -10.07 27.40
C LEU A 401 15.33 -9.44 26.84
N GLU A 402 15.87 -9.99 25.75
CA GLU A 402 17.00 -9.39 25.00
C GLU A 402 16.64 -7.97 24.50
N LEU A 403 15.39 -7.74 24.08
CA LEU A 403 14.88 -6.43 23.65
C LEU A 403 14.38 -5.53 24.81
N GLN A 404 14.14 -6.05 26.01
CA GLN A 404 13.67 -5.31 27.18
C GLN A 404 14.81 -4.60 27.92
N GLU A 405 16.03 -5.14 27.90
CA GLU A 405 17.23 -4.46 28.44
C GLU A 405 17.44 -3.07 27.79
N VAL A 406 16.88 -2.84 26.60
CA VAL A 406 16.92 -1.58 25.84
C VAL A 406 15.96 -0.52 26.38
N THR A 407 14.89 -0.96 27.04
CA THR A 407 13.88 -0.07 27.65
C THR A 407 14.21 0.31 29.09
N ALA A 408 15.25 -0.29 29.67
CA ALA A 408 15.65 -0.12 31.07
C ALA A 408 16.64 1.03 31.33
N HIS A 409 16.97 1.84 30.32
CA HIS A 409 17.81 3.03 30.50
C HIS A 409 17.00 4.33 30.40
N GLU A 410 16.92 4.97 31.58
CA GLU A 410 16.52 6.35 31.96
C GLU A 410 15.93 7.30 30.91
#